data_AF-A0A961ISA2-F1
#
_entry.id   AF-A0A961ISA2-F1
#
_cell.length_a   1.000
_cell.length_b   1.000
_cell.length_c   1.000
_cell.angle_alpha   90.00
_cell.angle_beta   90.00
_cell.angle_gamma   90.00
#
_symmetry.space_group_name_H-M   'P 1'
#
loop_
_entity.id
_entity.type
_entity.pdbx_description
1 polymer ?
#
loop_
_entity_poly.entity_id
_entity_poly.type
_entity_poly.pdbx_seq_one_letter_code
_entity_poly.pdbx_strand_id
1 'polypeptide(L)'
;MLRLILRQLAKHRGPILALVVVWSILGYFIVSYRHVWFSAIARSLVDLPEPGTQDPVRAYSYVDAALERNRDEGIELDLMIQACEDFLPYSYHGDVAAFRPHWLEKLEHWRLHEQPTDEEVGLDYQAVEPDLYWQEHRESVLSGVRDLSNALDYAYEIEPGDLGETEGQNILVAALFERFARAVCQEEQGRLAWGDYVSFQEDRAWRTVRSRNPDIDPQTVQPATRRRLILEQLRGQDRYEDALRHYAAGSPPTQGDLSVCRDGVFRLVCVAPLETIEVYEKLLAVSVSEQVPRYHLDLGRTYLVQARYGEPEQKQARIELARDHFLVAATSRQTEQDARLELIRLYLTERDYASAYEELRQLQLFSRQPGFQLDEYRRLARTTLMGMGRHADADCFAEMSDLSYGPRPHCENLQL
;
A
#
# COMPACT_ATOMS: atom_id res chain seq x y z
N MET A 1 15.35 -16.65 61.32
CA MET A 1 15.92 -16.38 59.98
C MET A 1 15.53 -15.02 59.40
N LEU A 2 14.24 -14.65 59.37
CA LEU A 2 13.77 -13.35 58.85
C LEU A 2 14.46 -12.10 59.45
N ARG A 3 14.69 -12.08 60.77
CA ARG A 3 15.43 -10.98 61.45
C ARG A 3 16.90 -10.87 61.05
N LEU A 4 17.54 -11.98 60.70
CA LEU A 4 18.94 -12.01 60.23
C LEU A 4 19.04 -11.52 58.79
N ILE A 5 18.08 -11.90 57.94
CA ILE A 5 17.94 -11.42 56.56
C ILE A 5 17.67 -9.91 56.56
N LEU A 6 16.75 -9.42 57.41
CA LEU A 6 16.46 -7.98 57.55
C LEU A 6 17.65 -7.16 58.06
N ARG A 7 18.48 -7.71 58.95
CA ARG A 7 19.72 -7.06 59.42
C ARG A 7 20.80 -6.99 58.33
N GLN A 8 20.93 -8.03 57.50
CA GLN A 8 21.86 -8.05 56.38
C GLN A 8 21.41 -7.08 55.27
N LEU A 9 20.12 -7.07 54.93
CA LEU A 9 19.51 -6.07 54.05
C LEU A 9 19.70 -4.64 54.58
N ALA A 10 19.62 -4.45 55.90
CA ALA A 10 19.82 -3.15 56.53
C ALA A 10 21.28 -2.66 56.53
N LYS A 11 22.24 -3.59 56.58
CA LYS A 11 23.68 -3.29 56.54
C LYS A 11 24.18 -3.02 55.11
N HIS A 12 23.56 -3.66 54.12
CA HIS A 12 23.94 -3.58 52.72
C HIS A 12 22.92 -2.80 51.85
N ARG A 13 22.17 -1.87 52.46
CA ARG A 13 21.12 -1.07 51.77
C ARG A 13 21.64 -0.37 50.52
N GLY A 14 22.81 0.26 50.61
CA GLY A 14 23.44 0.97 49.49
C GLY A 14 23.72 0.08 48.28
N PRO A 15 24.54 -0.99 48.40
CA PRO A 15 24.84 -1.87 47.28
C PRO A 15 23.61 -2.63 46.75
N ILE A 16 22.64 -2.98 47.60
CA ILE A 16 21.38 -3.60 47.14
C ILE A 16 20.55 -2.62 46.32
N LEU A 17 20.43 -1.36 46.78
CA LEU A 17 19.69 -0.33 46.04
C LEU A 17 20.39 0.02 44.72
N ALA A 18 21.71 0.11 44.72
CA ALA A 18 22.50 0.29 43.50
C ALA A 18 22.29 -0.87 42.52
N LEU A 19 22.25 -2.11 43.01
CA LEU A 19 22.01 -3.28 42.17
C LEU A 19 20.59 -3.27 41.58
N VAL A 20 19.56 -2.89 42.35
CA VAL A 20 18.19 -2.71 41.84
C VAL A 20 18.12 -1.60 40.79
N VAL A 21 18.80 -0.47 41.00
CA VAL A 21 18.86 0.64 40.02
C VAL A 21 19.57 0.19 38.74
N VAL A 22 20.73 -0.47 38.84
CA VAL A 22 21.45 -1.01 37.68
C VAL A 22 20.59 -2.01 36.94
N TRP A 23 19.89 -2.92 37.63
CA TRP A 23 18.98 -3.88 37.01
C TRP A 23 17.76 -3.22 36.37
N SER A 24 17.23 -2.16 36.97
CA SER A 24 16.09 -1.43 36.42
C SER A 24 16.50 -0.65 35.17
N ILE A 25 17.66 0.00 35.19
CA ILE A 25 18.23 0.70 34.03
C ILE A 25 18.56 -0.31 32.92
N LEU A 26 19.23 -1.41 33.26
CA LEU A 26 19.60 -2.45 32.29
C LEU A 26 18.36 -3.13 31.70
N GLY A 27 17.36 -3.46 32.52
CA GLY A 27 16.08 -4.01 32.09
C GLY A 27 15.30 -3.04 31.20
N TYR A 28 15.23 -1.76 31.58
CA TYR A 28 14.64 -0.72 30.75
C TYR A 28 15.38 -0.59 29.41
N PHE A 29 16.71 -0.65 29.40
CA PHE A 29 17.52 -0.59 28.18
C PHE A 29 17.29 -1.83 27.29
N ILE A 30 17.27 -3.02 27.87
CA ILE A 30 17.00 -4.26 27.13
C ILE A 30 15.60 -4.20 26.52
N VAL A 31 14.58 -3.79 27.27
CA VAL A 31 13.20 -3.71 26.75
C VAL A 31 13.06 -2.62 25.68
N SER A 32 13.63 -1.43 25.92
CA SER A 32 13.54 -0.30 24.98
C SER A 32 14.31 -0.54 23.67
N TYR A 33 15.41 -1.30 23.73
CA TYR A 33 16.26 -1.60 22.57
C TYR A 33 16.18 -3.07 22.12
N ARG A 34 15.19 -3.83 22.58
CA ARG A 34 15.08 -5.28 22.32
C ARG A 34 15.17 -5.60 20.84
N HIS A 35 14.49 -4.82 20.00
CA HIS A 35 14.45 -5.04 18.55
C HIS A 35 15.83 -4.85 17.92
N VAL A 36 16.64 -3.90 18.41
CA VAL A 36 18.00 -3.65 17.92
C VAL A 36 18.96 -4.77 18.32
N TRP A 37 18.90 -5.24 19.57
CA TRP A 37 19.78 -6.30 20.06
C TRP A 37 19.41 -7.67 19.47
N PHE A 38 18.13 -8.04 19.47
CA PHE A 38 17.70 -9.33 18.92
C PHE A 38 17.87 -9.39 17.41
N SER A 39 17.64 -8.29 16.68
CA SER A 39 17.95 -8.26 15.24
C SER A 39 19.47 -8.32 14.98
N ALA A 40 20.30 -7.64 15.78
CA ALA A 40 21.75 -7.72 15.64
C ALA A 40 22.29 -9.14 15.95
N ILE A 41 21.76 -9.79 16.99
CA ILE A 41 22.13 -11.15 17.36
C ILE A 41 21.63 -12.14 16.30
N ALA A 42 20.38 -12.01 15.84
CA ALA A 42 19.83 -12.86 14.77
C ALA A 42 20.62 -12.71 13.46
N ARG A 43 20.97 -11.49 13.06
CA ARG A 43 21.83 -11.20 11.90
C ARG A 43 23.26 -11.71 12.07
N SER A 44 23.75 -11.87 13.29
CA SER A 44 25.08 -12.45 13.56
C SER A 44 25.08 -13.98 13.61
N LEU A 45 23.91 -14.60 13.79
CA LEU A 45 23.74 -16.06 13.86
C LEU A 45 23.32 -16.67 12.52
N VAL A 46 22.76 -15.86 11.61
CA VAL A 46 22.35 -16.27 10.28
C VAL A 46 23.20 -15.49 9.27
N ASP A 47 23.95 -16.20 8.42
CA ASP A 47 24.66 -15.61 7.27
C ASP A 47 23.63 -15.09 6.26
N LEU A 48 23.10 -13.90 6.52
CA LEU A 48 22.24 -13.15 5.63
C LEU A 48 23.09 -12.22 4.74
N PRO A 49 22.70 -12.01 3.48
CA PRO A 49 23.39 -11.07 2.62
C PRO A 49 23.31 -9.64 3.18
N GLU A 50 24.34 -8.84 2.88
CA GLU A 50 24.32 -7.41 3.20
C GLU A 50 23.17 -6.69 2.44
N PRO A 51 22.64 -5.58 2.96
CA PRO A 51 21.64 -4.78 2.25
C PRO A 51 22.08 -4.46 0.82
N GLY A 52 21.20 -4.73 -0.16
CA GLY A 52 21.45 -4.56 -1.59
C GLY A 52 22.30 -5.65 -2.26
N THR A 53 22.67 -6.72 -1.54
CA THR A 53 23.33 -7.92 -2.09
C THR A 53 22.43 -9.14 -1.95
N GLN A 54 22.77 -10.23 -2.65
CA GLN A 54 21.98 -11.46 -2.64
C GLN A 54 22.84 -12.71 -2.70
N ASP A 55 22.27 -13.84 -2.28
CA ASP A 55 22.78 -15.21 -2.42
C ASP A 55 21.75 -16.04 -3.21
N PRO A 56 21.79 -16.00 -4.55
CA PRO A 56 20.79 -16.66 -5.39
C PRO A 56 20.81 -18.18 -5.27
N VAL A 57 21.99 -18.79 -5.03
CA VAL A 57 22.14 -20.25 -4.89
C VAL A 57 21.41 -20.73 -3.65
N ARG A 58 21.57 -20.02 -2.52
CA ARG A 58 20.86 -20.35 -1.29
C ARG A 58 19.36 -20.03 -1.36
N ALA A 59 18.97 -18.97 -2.06
CA ALA A 59 17.57 -18.68 -2.30
C ALA A 59 16.91 -19.78 -3.16
N TYR A 60 17.62 -20.26 -4.18
CA TYR A 60 17.11 -21.23 -5.14
C TYR A 60 16.75 -22.57 -4.50
N SER A 61 17.47 -23.02 -3.46
CA SER A 61 17.10 -24.29 -2.79
C SER A 61 15.71 -24.24 -2.14
N TYR A 62 15.27 -23.06 -1.67
CA TYR A 62 13.92 -22.88 -1.17
C TYR A 62 12.89 -22.70 -2.29
N VAL A 63 13.27 -21.98 -3.35
CA VAL A 63 12.41 -21.82 -4.54
C VAL A 63 12.13 -23.17 -5.19
N ASP A 64 13.16 -23.99 -5.37
CA ASP A 64 13.08 -25.33 -5.95
C ASP A 64 12.18 -26.23 -5.11
N ALA A 65 12.35 -26.23 -3.78
CA ALA A 65 11.47 -26.97 -2.86
C ALA A 65 9.99 -26.57 -2.97
N ALA A 66 9.70 -25.27 -3.12
CA ALA A 66 8.33 -24.78 -3.31
C ALA A 66 7.74 -25.20 -4.66
N LEU A 67 8.54 -25.15 -5.73
CA LEU A 67 8.11 -25.50 -7.09
C LEU A 67 7.97 -27.02 -7.29
N GLU A 68 8.89 -27.81 -6.74
CA GLU A 68 8.87 -29.28 -6.81
C GLU A 68 7.62 -29.85 -6.14
N ARG A 69 7.27 -29.35 -4.94
CA ARG A 69 6.06 -29.77 -4.22
C ARG A 69 4.78 -29.58 -5.04
N ASN A 70 4.60 -28.40 -5.64
CA ASN A 70 3.44 -28.13 -6.49
C ASN A 70 3.42 -29.00 -7.74
N ARG A 71 4.59 -29.30 -8.32
CA ARG A 71 4.71 -30.14 -9.52
C ARG A 71 4.37 -31.59 -9.20
N ASP A 72 4.88 -32.13 -8.10
CA ASP A 72 4.69 -33.52 -7.69
C ASP A 72 3.23 -33.82 -7.32
N GLU A 73 2.58 -32.87 -6.66
CA GLU A 73 1.16 -32.97 -6.29
C GLU A 73 0.20 -32.54 -7.42
N GLY A 74 0.72 -31.99 -8.52
CA GLY A 74 -0.10 -31.54 -9.65
C GLY A 74 -1.01 -30.35 -9.31
N ILE A 75 -0.53 -29.44 -8.46
CA ILE A 75 -1.33 -28.32 -7.94
C ILE A 75 -1.39 -27.18 -8.98
N GLU A 76 -2.60 -26.80 -9.37
CA GLU A 76 -2.91 -25.67 -10.23
C GLU A 76 -3.20 -24.42 -9.39
N LEU A 77 -2.17 -23.62 -9.15
CA LEU A 77 -2.27 -22.39 -8.37
C LEU A 77 -3.34 -21.42 -8.90
N ASP A 78 -3.53 -21.35 -10.22
CA ASP A 78 -4.48 -20.41 -10.82
C ASP A 78 -5.94 -20.77 -10.48
N LEU A 79 -6.27 -22.06 -10.33
CA LEU A 79 -7.58 -22.49 -9.84
C LEU A 79 -7.80 -22.07 -8.39
N MET A 80 -6.77 -22.22 -7.56
CA MET A 80 -6.84 -21.80 -6.16
C MET A 80 -6.95 -20.27 -6.02
N ILE A 81 -6.24 -19.49 -6.85
CA ILE A 81 -6.36 -18.02 -6.90
C ILE A 81 -7.79 -17.64 -7.29
N GLN A 82 -8.35 -18.26 -8.33
CA GLN A 82 -9.72 -17.98 -8.75
C GLN A 82 -10.72 -18.30 -7.63
N ALA A 83 -10.53 -19.42 -6.93
CA ALA A 83 -11.37 -19.77 -5.79
C ALA A 83 -11.32 -18.71 -4.68
N CYS A 84 -10.15 -18.12 -4.39
CA CYS A 84 -10.02 -17.01 -3.44
C CYS A 84 -10.69 -15.71 -3.92
N GLU A 85 -10.70 -15.43 -5.23
CA GLU A 85 -11.36 -14.24 -5.79
C GLU A 85 -12.89 -14.38 -5.79
N ASP A 86 -13.40 -15.59 -6.03
CA ASP A 86 -14.83 -15.90 -6.08
C ASP A 86 -15.46 -16.05 -4.67
N PHE A 87 -14.68 -16.47 -3.65
CA PHE A 87 -15.13 -16.60 -2.27
C PHE A 87 -14.74 -15.37 -1.43
N LEU A 88 -15.72 -14.49 -1.21
CA LEU A 88 -15.70 -13.28 -0.35
C LEU A 88 -14.40 -13.02 0.45
N PRO A 89 -13.65 -11.93 0.16
CA PRO A 89 -12.40 -11.56 0.86
C PRO A 89 -12.56 -11.15 2.35
N TYR A 90 -13.71 -11.39 2.96
CA TYR A 90 -14.12 -10.78 4.24
C TYR A 90 -13.94 -11.67 5.48
N SER A 91 -13.56 -12.94 5.35
CA SER A 91 -13.64 -13.89 6.48
C SER A 91 -12.41 -14.75 6.74
N TYR A 92 -11.42 -14.74 5.86
CA TYR A 92 -10.20 -15.53 6.03
C TYR A 92 -9.01 -14.62 6.34
N HIS A 93 -8.73 -14.44 7.63
CA HIS A 93 -7.42 -13.99 8.06
C HIS A 93 -6.49 -15.20 7.97
N GLY A 94 -5.64 -15.21 6.95
CA GLY A 94 -4.68 -16.29 6.77
C GLY A 94 -3.79 -16.51 8.00
N ASP A 95 -3.12 -17.66 8.03
CA ASP A 95 -2.23 -18.06 9.12
C ASP A 95 -1.21 -16.94 9.43
N VAL A 96 -1.43 -16.23 10.55
CA VAL A 96 -0.59 -15.13 11.02
C VAL A 96 0.87 -15.59 11.20
N ALA A 97 1.10 -16.88 11.42
CA ALA A 97 2.44 -17.46 11.55
C ALA A 97 3.26 -17.43 10.25
N ALA A 98 2.63 -17.24 9.08
CA ALA A 98 3.33 -17.12 7.79
C ALA A 98 3.88 -15.71 7.54
N PHE A 99 3.45 -14.70 8.31
CA PHE A 99 3.91 -13.32 8.14
C PHE A 99 5.30 -13.10 8.74
N ARG A 100 6.09 -12.26 8.07
CA ARG A 100 7.32 -11.73 8.64
C ARG A 100 7.02 -10.73 9.77
N PRO A 101 7.83 -10.66 10.83
CA PRO A 101 7.56 -9.79 11.97
C PRO A 101 7.37 -8.30 11.59
N HIS A 102 8.19 -7.75 10.68
CA HIS A 102 8.08 -6.34 10.28
C HIS A 102 6.85 -6.06 9.41
N TRP A 103 6.30 -7.08 8.73
CA TRP A 103 5.01 -6.98 8.04
C TRP A 103 3.86 -6.89 9.05
N LEU A 104 3.91 -7.70 10.11
CA LEU A 104 2.94 -7.63 11.20
C LEU A 104 2.98 -6.28 11.92
N GLU A 105 4.16 -5.70 12.16
CA GLU A 105 4.27 -4.35 12.74
C GLU A 105 3.56 -3.29 11.86
N LYS A 106 3.69 -3.39 10.53
CA LYS A 106 2.98 -2.50 9.60
C LYS A 106 1.46 -2.68 9.65
N LEU A 107 0.99 -3.90 9.86
CA LEU A 107 -0.44 -4.23 9.98
C LEU A 107 -1.01 -3.95 11.38
N GLU A 108 -0.20 -4.01 12.44
CA GLU A 108 -0.63 -3.81 13.83
C GLU A 108 -0.98 -2.35 14.13
N HIS A 109 -0.21 -1.42 13.54
CA HIS A 109 -0.48 0.01 13.64
C HIS A 109 -1.70 0.47 12.81
N TRP A 110 -2.27 -0.44 12.02
CA TRP A 110 -3.43 -0.16 11.20
C TRP A 110 -4.74 -0.44 11.94
N ARG A 111 -5.49 0.64 12.20
CA ARG A 111 -6.92 0.63 12.50
C ARG A 111 -7.59 1.78 11.74
N LEU A 112 -7.76 1.65 10.43
CA LEU A 112 -8.68 2.53 9.72
C LEU A 112 -10.12 2.02 9.89
N HIS A 113 -10.62 2.28 11.09
CA HIS A 113 -12.02 2.46 11.48
C HIS A 113 -13.04 1.37 11.11
N GLU A 114 -13.59 0.82 12.19
CA GLU A 114 -14.79 -0.01 12.29
C GLU A 114 -14.57 -1.41 11.73
N GLN A 115 -14.17 -2.31 12.65
CA GLN A 115 -14.94 -3.56 12.76
C GLN A 115 -16.40 -3.14 12.58
N PRO A 116 -17.11 -3.64 11.56
CA PRO A 116 -18.50 -3.28 11.38
C PRO A 116 -19.18 -3.42 12.74
N THR A 117 -19.82 -2.36 13.21
CA THR A 117 -20.52 -2.40 14.50
C THR A 117 -21.46 -3.61 14.48
N ASP A 118 -21.68 -4.29 15.62
CA ASP A 118 -22.52 -5.50 15.69
C ASP A 118 -23.92 -5.32 15.05
N GLU A 119 -24.36 -4.07 14.81
CA GLU A 119 -25.60 -3.73 14.09
C GLU A 119 -25.49 -3.74 12.54
N GLU A 120 -24.30 -3.58 11.95
CA GLU A 120 -24.03 -3.84 10.52
C GLU A 120 -23.65 -5.32 10.26
N VAL A 121 -23.20 -6.04 11.28
CA VAL A 121 -22.87 -7.47 11.27
C VAL A 121 -24.09 -8.34 11.60
N GLY A 122 -25.19 -8.13 10.87
CA GLY A 122 -26.29 -9.11 10.81
C GLY A 122 -25.95 -10.35 9.97
N LEU A 123 -24.75 -10.39 9.39
CA LEU A 123 -24.21 -11.52 8.64
C LEU A 123 -23.27 -12.28 9.57
N ASP A 124 -23.71 -13.45 10.03
CA ASP A 124 -22.88 -14.44 10.69
C ASP A 124 -21.69 -14.77 9.76
N TYR A 125 -20.54 -14.10 9.97
CA TYR A 125 -19.30 -14.31 9.21
C TYR A 125 -18.74 -15.68 9.57
N GLN A 126 -19.39 -16.75 9.13
CA GLN A 126 -18.75 -18.05 9.08
C GLN A 126 -17.61 -17.94 8.07
N ALA A 127 -16.38 -18.19 8.52
CA ALA A 127 -15.26 -18.42 7.63
C ALA A 127 -15.61 -19.64 6.77
N VAL A 128 -16.10 -19.40 5.56
CA VAL A 128 -16.39 -20.47 4.60
C VAL A 128 -15.12 -20.61 3.78
N GLU A 129 -14.42 -21.72 4.00
CA GLU A 129 -13.26 -22.07 3.19
C GLU A 129 -13.69 -22.22 1.71
N PRO A 130 -12.82 -21.88 0.74
CA PRO A 130 -13.08 -22.07 -0.68
C PRO A 130 -13.36 -23.55 -1.05
N ASP A 131 -13.47 -23.84 -2.34
CA ASP A 131 -13.83 -25.15 -2.86
C ASP A 131 -12.99 -26.34 -2.33
N LEU A 132 -13.47 -27.57 -2.56
CA LEU A 132 -12.82 -28.79 -2.07
C LEU A 132 -11.38 -28.94 -2.60
N TYR A 133 -11.11 -28.47 -3.82
CA TYR A 133 -9.78 -28.48 -4.41
C TYR A 133 -8.82 -27.59 -3.62
N TRP A 134 -9.23 -26.37 -3.32
CA TRP A 134 -8.46 -25.44 -2.52
C TRP A 134 -8.17 -26.02 -1.12
N GLN A 135 -9.19 -26.57 -0.46
CA GLN A 135 -9.04 -27.16 0.88
C GLN A 135 -8.04 -28.32 0.90
N GLU A 136 -8.07 -29.17 -0.13
CA GLU A 136 -7.16 -30.32 -0.27
C GLU A 136 -5.68 -29.88 -0.38
N HIS A 137 -5.41 -28.80 -1.13
CA HIS A 137 -4.04 -28.39 -1.47
C HIS A 137 -3.49 -27.22 -0.64
N ARG A 138 -4.32 -26.57 0.19
CA ARG A 138 -3.96 -25.39 0.99
C ARG A 138 -2.66 -25.56 1.78
N GLU A 139 -2.50 -26.66 2.51
CA GLU A 139 -1.34 -26.86 3.39
C GLU A 139 -0.03 -27.02 2.58
N SER A 140 -0.08 -27.71 1.45
CA SER A 140 1.07 -27.87 0.55
C SER A 140 1.50 -26.52 -0.02
N VAL A 141 0.55 -25.70 -0.49
CA VAL A 141 0.83 -24.36 -1.01
C VAL A 141 1.30 -23.42 0.11
N LEU A 142 0.73 -23.50 1.31
CA LEU A 142 1.15 -22.71 2.47
C LEU A 142 2.59 -23.05 2.89
N SER A 143 2.99 -24.33 2.81
CA SER A 143 4.39 -24.71 2.99
C SER A 143 5.28 -24.09 1.91
N GLY A 144 4.81 -24.03 0.66
CA GLY A 144 5.49 -23.32 -0.42
C GLY A 144 5.63 -21.82 -0.16
N VAL A 145 4.60 -21.16 0.38
CA VAL A 145 4.66 -19.76 0.84
C VAL A 145 5.76 -19.59 1.89
N ARG A 146 5.88 -20.50 2.87
CA ARG A 146 6.94 -20.44 3.89
C ARG A 146 8.33 -20.62 3.28
N ASP A 147 8.49 -21.56 2.35
CA ASP A 147 9.76 -21.78 1.64
C ASP A 147 10.15 -20.53 0.83
N LEU A 148 9.22 -19.95 0.06
CA LEU A 148 9.46 -18.72 -0.69
C LEU A 148 9.69 -17.51 0.22
N SER A 149 9.05 -17.44 1.39
CA SER A 149 9.36 -16.45 2.41
C SER A 149 10.81 -16.59 2.86
N ASN A 150 11.32 -17.80 3.11
CA ASN A 150 12.74 -18.00 3.43
C ASN A 150 13.66 -17.61 2.25
N ALA A 151 13.25 -17.84 1.00
CA ALA A 151 14.02 -17.43 -0.18
C ALA A 151 14.24 -15.92 -0.24
N LEU A 152 13.23 -15.12 0.12
CA LEU A 152 13.29 -13.64 0.15
C LEU A 152 14.32 -13.09 1.15
N ASP A 153 14.81 -13.90 2.11
CA ASP A 153 15.92 -13.50 2.99
C ASP A 153 17.28 -13.53 2.28
N TYR A 154 17.39 -14.26 1.17
CA TYR A 154 18.64 -14.49 0.46
C TYR A 154 18.68 -13.81 -0.90
N ALA A 155 17.60 -13.84 -1.68
CA ALA A 155 17.56 -13.19 -2.99
C ALA A 155 16.15 -12.76 -3.38
N TYR A 156 16.09 -11.72 -4.21
CA TYR A 156 14.86 -11.28 -4.87
C TYR A 156 14.84 -11.57 -6.36
N GLU A 157 16.02 -11.63 -6.99
CA GLU A 157 16.21 -11.92 -8.40
C GLU A 157 17.20 -13.08 -8.55
N ILE A 158 16.79 -14.14 -9.23
CA ILE A 158 17.65 -15.29 -9.55
C ILE A 158 17.73 -15.39 -11.06
N GLU A 159 18.91 -15.17 -11.62
CA GLU A 159 19.16 -15.34 -13.05
C GLU A 159 19.72 -16.74 -13.33
N PRO A 160 19.50 -17.33 -14.51
CA PRO A 160 20.03 -18.66 -14.85
C PRO A 160 21.55 -18.75 -14.67
N GLY A 161 22.26 -17.68 -15.01
CA GLY A 161 23.71 -17.58 -14.86
C GLY A 161 24.18 -17.69 -13.40
N ASP A 162 23.36 -17.31 -12.43
CA ASP A 162 23.67 -17.44 -11.00
C ASP A 162 23.71 -18.91 -10.55
N LEU A 163 22.98 -19.78 -11.26
CA LEU A 163 22.90 -21.23 -11.00
C LEU A 163 23.88 -22.03 -11.87
N GLY A 164 24.68 -21.36 -12.70
CA GLY A 164 25.53 -22.00 -13.70
C GLY A 164 24.77 -22.52 -14.93
N GLU A 165 23.52 -22.09 -15.11
CA GLU A 165 22.68 -22.45 -16.25
C GLU A 165 22.83 -21.42 -17.38
N THR A 166 22.78 -21.88 -18.62
CA THR A 166 22.92 -21.03 -19.82
C THR A 166 21.58 -20.67 -20.46
N GLU A 167 20.51 -21.35 -20.07
CA GLU A 167 19.14 -21.16 -20.53
C GLU A 167 18.21 -21.18 -19.33
N GLY A 168 17.17 -20.35 -19.33
CA GLY A 168 16.22 -20.25 -18.23
C GLY A 168 15.55 -18.89 -18.19
N GLN A 169 14.47 -18.76 -17.40
CA GLN A 169 13.84 -17.47 -17.15
C GLN A 169 14.36 -16.89 -15.84
N ASN A 170 14.50 -15.56 -15.79
CA ASN A 170 14.80 -14.86 -14.55
C ASN A 170 13.63 -15.05 -13.57
N ILE A 171 13.92 -15.55 -12.38
CA ILE A 171 12.93 -15.74 -11.32
C ILE A 171 12.90 -14.48 -10.47
N LEU A 172 11.75 -13.81 -10.45
CA LEU A 172 11.43 -12.77 -9.48
C LEU A 172 10.76 -13.43 -8.28
N VAL A 173 11.50 -13.57 -7.17
CA VAL A 173 11.02 -14.28 -5.99
C VAL A 173 9.80 -13.60 -5.39
N ALA A 174 9.74 -12.26 -5.41
CA ALA A 174 8.56 -11.50 -4.96
C ALA A 174 7.30 -11.80 -5.78
N ALA A 175 7.43 -11.93 -7.11
CA ALA A 175 6.31 -12.26 -7.99
C ALA A 175 5.85 -13.71 -7.78
N LEU A 176 6.79 -14.64 -7.60
CA LEU A 176 6.48 -16.04 -7.32
C LEU A 176 5.79 -16.18 -5.95
N PHE A 177 6.32 -15.50 -4.94
CA PHE A 177 5.74 -15.43 -3.60
C PHE A 177 4.32 -14.86 -3.64
N GLU A 178 4.09 -13.74 -4.33
CA GLU A 178 2.76 -13.15 -4.50
C GLU A 178 1.77 -14.14 -5.12
N ARG A 179 2.18 -14.92 -6.14
CA ARG A 179 1.32 -15.92 -6.76
C ARG A 179 0.91 -17.03 -5.78
N PHE A 180 1.86 -17.56 -5.00
CA PHE A 180 1.55 -18.57 -3.98
C PHE A 180 0.69 -18.00 -2.85
N ALA A 181 0.98 -16.77 -2.41
CA ALA A 181 0.22 -16.11 -1.35
C ALA A 181 -1.24 -15.86 -1.78
N ARG A 182 -1.47 -15.41 -3.02
CA ARG A 182 -2.82 -15.28 -3.58
C ARG A 182 -3.56 -16.61 -3.67
N ALA A 183 -2.87 -17.70 -3.98
CA ALA A 183 -3.48 -19.04 -4.03
C ALA A 183 -3.98 -19.52 -2.66
N VAL A 184 -3.44 -19.01 -1.55
CA VAL A 184 -3.93 -19.30 -0.19
C VAL A 184 -4.68 -18.12 0.43
N CYS A 185 -5.19 -17.21 -0.40
CA CYS A 185 -5.98 -16.04 -0.03
C CYS A 185 -5.25 -15.10 0.95
N GLN A 186 -3.93 -14.93 0.79
CA GLN A 186 -3.05 -14.05 1.58
C GLN A 186 -2.41 -12.97 0.69
N GLU A 187 -3.22 -12.28 -0.12
CA GLU A 187 -2.73 -11.30 -1.10
C GLU A 187 -1.85 -10.22 -0.46
N GLU A 188 -2.19 -9.77 0.75
CA GLU A 188 -1.47 -8.77 1.52
C GLU A 188 0.01 -9.12 1.73
N GLN A 189 0.33 -10.40 1.97
CA GLN A 189 1.73 -10.83 2.10
C GLN A 189 2.47 -10.65 0.79
N GLY A 190 1.83 -11.04 -0.32
CA GLY A 190 2.36 -10.86 -1.67
C GLY A 190 2.70 -9.40 -1.96
N ARG A 191 1.78 -8.48 -1.61
CA ARG A 191 2.00 -7.04 -1.79
C ARG A 191 3.15 -6.53 -0.91
N LEU A 192 3.24 -6.96 0.35
CA LEU A 192 4.32 -6.56 1.27
C LEU A 192 5.70 -7.05 0.82
N ALA A 193 5.79 -8.23 0.18
CA ALA A 193 7.03 -8.72 -0.40
C ALA A 193 7.57 -7.81 -1.52
N TRP A 194 6.69 -7.16 -2.29
CA TRP A 194 7.09 -6.12 -3.26
C TRP A 194 7.65 -4.87 -2.57
N GLY A 195 7.17 -4.50 -1.40
CA GLY A 195 7.73 -3.41 -0.59
C GLY A 195 9.16 -3.70 -0.10
N ASP A 196 9.42 -4.93 0.31
CA ASP A 196 10.77 -5.39 0.66
C ASP A 196 11.69 -5.38 -0.58
N TYR A 197 11.18 -5.81 -1.74
CA TYR A 197 11.91 -5.74 -3.01
C TYR A 197 12.25 -4.32 -3.46
N VAL A 198 11.33 -3.35 -3.27
CA VAL A 198 11.60 -1.92 -3.51
C VAL A 198 12.78 -1.46 -2.66
N SER A 199 12.77 -1.80 -1.37
CA SER A 199 13.85 -1.44 -0.43
C SER A 199 15.19 -2.08 -0.83
N PHE A 200 15.16 -3.34 -1.27
CA PHE A 200 16.33 -4.02 -1.83
C PHE A 200 16.91 -3.31 -3.06
N GLN A 201 16.06 -2.91 -4.01
CA GLN A 201 16.51 -2.17 -5.20
C GLN A 201 17.08 -0.80 -4.85
N GLU A 202 16.50 -0.10 -3.88
CA GLU A 202 17.03 1.17 -3.37
C GLU A 202 18.42 1.01 -2.71
N ASP A 203 18.62 -0.04 -1.91
CA ASP A 203 19.92 -0.34 -1.31
C ASP A 203 20.96 -0.76 -2.35
N ARG A 204 20.58 -1.58 -3.34
CA ARG A 204 21.45 -1.95 -4.47
C ARG A 204 21.85 -0.73 -5.29
N ALA A 205 20.92 0.17 -5.57
CA ALA A 205 21.19 1.43 -6.26
C ALA A 205 22.13 2.30 -5.43
N TRP A 206 21.94 2.39 -4.11
CA TRP A 206 22.83 3.14 -3.22
C TRP A 206 24.26 2.60 -3.23
N ARG A 207 24.45 1.28 -3.21
CA ARG A 207 25.78 0.66 -3.35
C ARG A 207 26.44 1.06 -4.67
N THR A 208 25.67 1.05 -5.76
CA THR A 208 26.16 1.46 -7.08
C THR A 208 26.57 2.94 -7.12
N VAL A 209 25.79 3.82 -6.49
CA VAL A 209 26.12 5.25 -6.37
C VAL A 209 27.43 5.43 -5.60
N ARG A 210 27.60 4.72 -4.48
CA ARG A 210 28.80 4.78 -3.63
C ARG A 210 30.04 4.24 -4.33
N SER A 211 29.92 3.15 -5.09
CA SER A 211 31.07 2.59 -5.82
C SER A 211 31.56 3.52 -6.93
N ARG A 212 30.66 4.29 -7.54
CA ARG A 212 30.99 5.30 -8.57
C ARG A 212 31.46 6.63 -7.97
N ASN A 213 31.11 6.95 -6.74
CA ASN A 213 31.43 8.20 -6.07
C ASN A 213 32.03 7.93 -4.67
N PRO A 214 33.31 7.52 -4.60
CA PRO A 214 33.95 7.11 -3.35
C PRO A 214 34.10 8.25 -2.33
N ASP A 215 34.05 9.50 -2.76
CA ASP A 215 34.13 10.69 -1.90
C ASP A 215 32.85 10.96 -1.10
N ILE A 216 31.76 10.25 -1.42
CA ILE A 216 30.49 10.36 -0.69
C ILE A 216 30.61 9.58 0.63
N ASP A 217 30.70 10.31 1.74
CA ASP A 217 30.66 9.71 3.08
C ASP A 217 29.22 9.34 3.47
N PRO A 218 28.91 8.05 3.65
CA PRO A 218 27.55 7.60 3.98
C PRO A 218 27.04 8.09 5.33
N GLN A 219 27.90 8.52 6.25
CA GLN A 219 27.50 9.00 7.58
C GLN A 219 27.06 10.46 7.58
N THR A 220 27.47 11.25 6.59
CA THR A 220 27.24 12.71 6.56
C THR A 220 26.30 13.15 5.44
N VAL A 221 25.96 12.27 4.50
CA VAL A 221 25.00 12.56 3.43
C VAL A 221 23.60 12.78 4.00
N GLN A 222 23.02 13.94 3.66
CA GLN A 222 21.64 14.25 4.03
C GLN A 222 20.66 13.23 3.42
N PRO A 223 19.61 12.80 4.17
CA PRO A 223 18.65 11.80 3.69
C PRO A 223 17.99 12.17 2.35
N ALA A 224 17.61 13.44 2.17
CA ALA A 224 17.01 13.91 0.93
C ALA A 224 17.96 13.78 -0.27
N THR A 225 19.24 14.10 -0.08
CA THR A 225 20.28 13.93 -1.10
C THR A 225 20.49 12.45 -1.42
N ARG A 226 20.54 11.59 -0.41
CA ARG A 226 20.64 10.13 -0.60
C ARG A 226 19.45 9.61 -1.43
N ARG A 227 18.22 9.96 -1.05
CA ARG A 227 17.00 9.56 -1.76
C ARG A 227 17.04 10.02 -3.23
N ARG A 228 17.41 11.28 -3.47
CA ARG A 228 17.55 11.81 -4.83
C ARG A 228 18.55 11.02 -5.67
N LEU A 229 19.75 10.75 -5.16
CA LEU A 229 20.77 9.99 -5.89
C LEU A 229 20.33 8.55 -6.21
N ILE A 230 19.64 7.91 -5.27
CA ILE A 230 19.05 6.57 -5.48
C ILE A 230 18.01 6.61 -6.60
N LEU A 231 17.07 7.56 -6.55
CA LEU A 231 16.01 7.67 -7.55
C LEU A 231 16.55 8.07 -8.93
N GLU A 232 17.59 8.91 -9.00
CA GLU A 232 18.31 9.21 -10.24
C GLU A 232 18.93 7.94 -10.85
N GLN A 233 19.50 7.05 -10.02
CA GLN A 233 20.06 5.77 -10.46
C GLN A 233 18.98 4.76 -10.91
N LEU A 234 17.78 4.83 -10.33
CA LEU A 234 16.65 3.95 -10.63
C LEU A 234 15.70 4.49 -11.72
N ARG A 235 15.94 5.71 -12.21
CA ARG A 235 15.07 6.36 -13.19
C ARG A 235 14.99 5.56 -14.49
N GLY A 236 13.76 5.32 -14.96
CA GLY A 236 13.47 4.56 -16.18
C GLY A 236 13.73 3.06 -16.07
N GLN A 237 13.89 2.51 -14.85
CA GLN A 237 13.98 1.07 -14.66
C GLN A 237 12.58 0.46 -14.48
N ASP A 238 12.09 -0.24 -15.50
CA ASP A 238 10.75 -0.82 -15.54
C ASP A 238 10.47 -1.73 -14.32
N ARG A 239 11.41 -2.60 -13.95
CA ARG A 239 11.25 -3.50 -12.78
C ARG A 239 11.02 -2.75 -11.47
N TYR A 240 11.66 -1.60 -11.29
CA TYR A 240 11.49 -0.81 -10.07
C TYR A 240 10.16 -0.06 -10.07
N GLU A 241 9.76 0.49 -11.24
CA GLU A 241 8.45 1.11 -11.41
C GLU A 241 7.31 0.11 -11.19
N ASP A 242 7.42 -1.09 -11.76
CA ASP A 242 6.44 -2.17 -11.57
C ASP A 242 6.38 -2.65 -10.12
N ALA A 243 7.54 -2.78 -9.46
CA ALA A 243 7.57 -3.13 -8.03
C ALA A 243 6.82 -2.12 -7.16
N LEU A 244 7.00 -0.81 -7.42
CA LEU A 244 6.25 0.24 -6.73
C LEU A 244 4.75 0.15 -7.00
N ARG A 245 4.32 -0.17 -8.23
CA ARG A 245 2.90 -0.36 -8.57
C ARG A 245 2.28 -1.56 -7.87
N HIS A 246 2.96 -2.70 -7.89
CA HIS A 246 2.53 -3.90 -7.16
C HIS A 246 2.42 -3.60 -5.67
N TYR A 247 3.41 -2.90 -5.10
CA TYR A 247 3.38 -2.56 -3.69
C TYR A 247 2.24 -1.59 -3.32
N ALA A 248 1.96 -0.59 -4.16
CA ALA A 248 0.81 0.31 -3.98
C ALA A 248 -0.53 -0.45 -3.97
N ALA A 249 -0.60 -1.57 -4.70
CA ALA A 249 -1.76 -2.45 -4.80
C ALA A 249 -3.03 -1.75 -5.32
N GLY A 250 -2.86 -1.00 -6.41
CA GLY A 250 -3.95 -0.34 -7.14
C GLY A 250 -4.15 1.14 -6.83
N SER A 251 -5.08 1.76 -7.57
CA SER A 251 -5.37 3.20 -7.39
C SER A 251 -6.06 3.48 -6.06
N PRO A 252 -5.78 4.61 -5.41
CA PRO A 252 -6.50 5.02 -4.21
C PRO A 252 -7.97 5.29 -4.47
N PRO A 253 -8.82 5.13 -3.44
CA PRO A 253 -10.25 5.39 -3.57
C PRO A 253 -10.53 6.86 -3.91
N THR A 254 -11.66 7.12 -4.56
CA THR A 254 -12.15 8.49 -4.78
C THR A 254 -12.64 9.09 -3.46
N GLN A 255 -12.73 10.42 -3.35
CA GLN A 255 -13.11 11.10 -2.10
C GLN A 255 -14.46 10.62 -1.51
N GLY A 256 -15.35 10.05 -2.33
CA GLY A 256 -16.68 9.58 -1.94
C GLY A 256 -16.83 8.08 -1.71
N ASP A 257 -15.86 7.25 -2.09
CA ASP A 257 -16.02 5.80 -2.13
C ASP A 257 -14.88 5.06 -1.40
N LEU A 258 -14.97 5.07 -0.07
CA LEU A 258 -14.03 4.37 0.80
C LEU A 258 -14.49 2.96 1.16
N SER A 259 -15.63 2.49 0.62
CA SER A 259 -16.02 1.07 0.82
C SER A 259 -14.93 0.15 0.29
N VAL A 260 -14.21 0.60 -0.73
CA VAL A 260 -13.05 -0.09 -1.30
C VAL A 260 -11.95 -0.41 -0.28
N CYS A 261 -11.78 0.39 0.78
CA CYS A 261 -10.86 0.07 1.88
C CYS A 261 -11.45 -0.89 2.92
N ARG A 262 -12.76 -1.13 2.86
CA ARG A 262 -13.54 -2.06 3.69
C ARG A 262 -13.79 -3.39 2.96
N ASP A 263 -13.62 -3.43 1.64
CA ASP A 263 -13.99 -4.57 0.77
C ASP A 263 -12.98 -5.74 0.80
N GLY A 264 -12.12 -5.83 1.82
CA GLY A 264 -11.14 -6.92 1.99
C GLY A 264 -9.96 -6.92 0.99
N VAL A 265 -9.97 -6.05 -0.02
CA VAL A 265 -8.86 -5.91 -0.98
C VAL A 265 -7.72 -5.09 -0.36
N PHE A 266 -6.53 -5.67 -0.29
CA PHE A 266 -5.35 -4.94 0.19
C PHE A 266 -5.02 -3.78 -0.75
N ARG A 267 -4.96 -2.58 -0.20
CA ARG A 267 -4.37 -1.40 -0.87
C ARG A 267 -3.46 -0.70 0.10
N LEU A 268 -2.27 -0.30 -0.34
CA LEU A 268 -1.31 0.35 0.57
C LEU A 268 -1.89 1.65 1.14
N VAL A 269 -2.68 2.40 0.37
CA VAL A 269 -3.33 3.63 0.86
C VAL A 269 -4.30 3.38 2.01
N CYS A 270 -4.94 2.21 2.03
CA CYS A 270 -5.89 1.83 3.07
C CYS A 270 -5.17 1.39 4.34
N VAL A 271 -3.90 0.97 4.27
CA VAL A 271 -3.11 0.45 5.41
C VAL A 271 -2.09 1.47 5.91
N ALA A 272 -1.27 2.00 5.00
CA ALA A 272 -0.19 2.94 5.24
C ALA A 272 -0.25 4.12 4.25
N PRO A 273 -1.20 5.06 4.42
CA PRO A 273 -1.37 6.18 3.49
C PRO A 273 -0.18 7.15 3.45
N LEU A 274 0.61 7.27 4.53
CA LEU A 274 1.87 8.05 4.51
C LEU A 274 2.94 7.36 3.65
N GLU A 275 3.07 6.04 3.79
CA GLU A 275 3.99 5.26 2.96
C GLU A 275 3.56 5.27 1.49
N THR A 276 2.24 5.30 1.24
CA THR A 276 1.70 5.42 -0.12
C THR A 276 2.07 6.74 -0.79
N ILE A 277 2.11 7.84 -0.03
CA ILE A 277 2.63 9.13 -0.55
C ILE A 277 4.08 8.93 -1.00
N GLU A 278 4.92 8.31 -0.17
CA GLU A 278 6.32 8.07 -0.55
C GLU A 278 6.45 7.19 -1.80
N VAL A 279 5.61 6.17 -1.94
CA VAL A 279 5.56 5.29 -3.13
C VAL A 279 5.19 6.09 -4.39
N TYR A 280 4.13 6.90 -4.35
CA TYR A 280 3.75 7.71 -5.51
C TYR A 280 4.74 8.83 -5.82
N GLU A 281 5.38 9.43 -4.82
CA GLU A 281 6.51 10.36 -5.04
C GLU A 281 7.69 9.67 -5.73
N LYS A 282 8.00 8.43 -5.33
CA LYS A 282 9.04 7.62 -5.98
C LYS A 282 8.64 7.31 -7.43
N LEU A 283 7.40 6.89 -7.68
CA LEU A 283 6.86 6.67 -9.03
C LEU A 283 6.99 7.91 -9.91
N LEU A 284 6.60 9.09 -9.41
CA LEU A 284 6.74 10.35 -10.14
C LEU A 284 8.21 10.71 -10.43
N ALA A 285 9.13 10.39 -9.53
CA ALA A 285 10.54 10.69 -9.70
C ALA A 285 11.25 9.76 -10.70
N VAL A 286 10.89 8.47 -10.71
CA VAL A 286 11.57 7.46 -11.53
C VAL A 286 10.90 7.20 -12.87
N SER A 287 9.60 7.48 -13.01
CA SER A 287 8.88 7.17 -14.23
C SER A 287 9.25 8.10 -15.38
N VAL A 288 9.39 7.50 -16.55
CA VAL A 288 9.47 8.18 -17.85
C VAL A 288 8.26 7.84 -18.73
N SER A 289 7.24 7.22 -18.14
CA SER A 289 6.10 6.65 -18.86
C SER A 289 4.96 7.67 -19.06
N GLU A 290 4.02 7.31 -19.93
CA GLU A 290 2.77 8.05 -20.11
C GLU A 290 1.86 8.02 -18.86
N GLN A 291 2.18 7.22 -17.84
CA GLN A 291 1.40 7.07 -16.61
C GLN A 291 1.61 8.19 -15.59
N VAL A 292 2.58 9.09 -15.80
CA VAL A 292 2.87 10.20 -14.86
C VAL A 292 1.61 11.01 -14.46
N PRO A 293 0.69 11.38 -15.37
CA PRO A 293 -0.55 12.05 -14.98
C PRO A 293 -1.44 11.20 -14.07
N ARG A 294 -1.45 9.87 -14.23
CA ARG A 294 -2.20 8.95 -13.37
C ARG A 294 -1.59 8.89 -11.97
N TYR A 295 -0.27 8.91 -11.84
CA TYR A 295 0.39 8.99 -10.53
C TYR A 295 0.09 10.30 -9.80
N HIS A 296 -0.02 11.42 -10.51
CA HIS A 296 -0.49 12.66 -9.91
C HIS A 296 -1.93 12.54 -9.41
N LEU A 297 -2.84 11.98 -10.21
CA LEU A 297 -4.22 11.75 -9.78
C LEU A 297 -4.28 10.89 -8.51
N ASP A 298 -3.56 9.77 -8.50
CA ASP A 298 -3.56 8.82 -7.39
C ASP A 298 -2.86 9.39 -6.13
N LEU A 299 -1.79 10.17 -6.30
CA LEU A 299 -1.17 10.91 -5.20
C LEU A 299 -2.13 11.96 -4.60
N GLY A 300 -2.87 12.68 -5.44
CA GLY A 300 -3.90 13.63 -4.99
C GLY A 300 -4.97 12.95 -4.13
N ARG A 301 -5.48 11.79 -4.57
CA ARG A 301 -6.44 10.98 -3.80
C ARG A 301 -5.85 10.51 -2.46
N THR A 302 -4.58 10.09 -2.46
CA THR A 302 -3.86 9.69 -1.23
C THR A 302 -3.80 10.83 -0.22
N TYR A 303 -3.54 12.07 -0.67
CA TYR A 303 -3.58 13.23 0.20
C TYR A 303 -4.97 13.53 0.76
N LEU A 304 -6.04 13.25 0.03
CA LEU A 304 -7.40 13.39 0.57
C LEU A 304 -7.72 12.34 1.64
N VAL A 305 -7.25 11.11 1.48
CA VAL A 305 -7.34 10.09 2.53
C VAL A 305 -6.63 10.57 3.80
N GLN A 306 -5.43 11.15 3.66
CA GLN A 306 -4.70 11.78 4.78
C GLN A 306 -5.42 12.99 5.37
N ALA A 307 -6.03 13.85 4.56
CA ALA A 307 -6.78 15.00 5.05
C ALA A 307 -8.02 14.59 5.87
N ARG A 308 -8.58 13.40 5.58
CA ARG A 308 -9.76 12.87 6.24
C ARG A 308 -9.44 12.13 7.54
N TYR A 309 -8.37 11.35 7.57
CA TYR A 309 -8.04 10.44 8.68
C TYR A 309 -6.74 10.74 9.41
N GLY A 310 -5.91 11.63 8.87
CA GLY A 310 -4.67 12.07 9.49
C GLY A 310 -4.88 13.16 10.53
N GLU A 311 -3.78 13.78 10.93
CA GLU A 311 -3.78 14.82 11.96
C GLU A 311 -4.61 16.05 11.53
N PRO A 312 -5.58 16.51 12.35
CA PRO A 312 -6.44 17.65 12.00
C PRO A 312 -5.68 18.92 11.66
N GLU A 313 -4.53 19.14 12.30
CA GLU A 313 -3.66 20.31 12.08
C GLU A 313 -3.06 20.34 10.67
N GLN A 314 -2.87 19.18 10.04
CA GLN A 314 -2.30 19.07 8.69
C GLN A 314 -3.36 19.06 7.60
N LYS A 315 -4.64 18.93 7.96
CA LYS A 315 -5.75 18.73 7.01
C LYS A 315 -5.73 19.73 5.85
N GLN A 316 -5.60 21.03 6.14
CA GLN A 316 -5.62 22.06 5.11
C GLN A 316 -4.42 21.95 4.16
N ALA A 317 -3.22 21.72 4.71
CA ALA A 317 -2.02 21.52 3.89
C ALA A 317 -2.15 20.27 2.98
N ARG A 318 -2.79 19.19 3.46
CA ARG A 318 -3.05 17.99 2.65
C ARG A 318 -4.07 18.26 1.53
N ILE A 319 -5.11 19.05 1.80
CA ILE A 319 -6.09 19.48 0.80
C ILE A 319 -5.42 20.31 -0.30
N GLU A 320 -4.53 21.24 0.06
CA GLU A 320 -3.77 22.06 -0.89
C GLU A 320 -2.87 21.19 -1.79
N LEU A 321 -2.11 20.27 -1.19
CA LEU A 321 -1.29 19.31 -1.96
C LEU A 321 -2.13 18.43 -2.88
N ALA A 322 -3.29 17.95 -2.42
CA ALA A 322 -4.20 17.17 -3.25
C ALA A 322 -4.67 17.97 -4.48
N ARG A 323 -5.07 19.22 -4.27
CA ARG A 323 -5.51 20.13 -5.33
C ARG A 323 -4.43 20.34 -6.38
N ASP A 324 -3.19 20.62 -5.97
CA ASP A 324 -2.07 20.84 -6.88
C ASP A 324 -1.85 19.63 -7.78
N HIS A 325 -1.92 18.42 -7.23
CA HIS A 325 -1.77 17.20 -7.99
C HIS A 325 -2.94 16.93 -8.95
N PHE A 326 -4.18 17.21 -8.56
CA PHE A 326 -5.30 17.10 -9.48
C PHE A 326 -5.22 18.11 -10.62
N LEU A 327 -4.77 19.34 -10.37
CA LEU A 327 -4.57 20.33 -11.42
C LEU A 327 -3.54 19.87 -12.45
N VAL A 328 -2.44 19.26 -12.00
CA VAL A 328 -1.44 18.66 -12.91
C VAL A 328 -2.06 17.49 -13.69
N ALA A 329 -2.75 16.58 -13.02
CA ALA A 329 -3.41 15.44 -13.67
C ALA A 329 -4.48 15.87 -14.69
N ALA A 330 -5.15 16.99 -14.45
CA ALA A 330 -6.17 17.55 -15.35
C ALA A 330 -5.61 18.06 -16.69
N THR A 331 -4.30 18.26 -16.79
CA THR A 331 -3.66 18.70 -18.05
C THR A 331 -3.51 17.58 -19.08
N SER A 332 -3.68 16.32 -18.69
CA SER A 332 -3.58 15.16 -19.56
C SER A 332 -4.95 14.60 -19.93
N ARG A 333 -5.16 14.33 -21.22
CA ARG A 333 -6.42 13.75 -21.73
C ARG A 333 -6.79 12.42 -21.09
N GLN A 334 -5.81 11.63 -20.64
CA GLN A 334 -6.06 10.31 -20.05
C GLN A 334 -6.69 10.40 -18.66
N THR A 335 -6.40 11.47 -17.91
CA THR A 335 -6.81 11.64 -16.51
C THR A 335 -7.69 12.86 -16.27
N GLU A 336 -7.92 13.68 -17.31
CA GLU A 336 -8.64 14.94 -17.20
C GLU A 336 -10.03 14.80 -16.59
N GLN A 337 -10.83 13.83 -17.06
CA GLN A 337 -12.16 13.60 -16.52
C GLN A 337 -12.12 13.28 -15.02
N ASP A 338 -11.33 12.29 -14.62
CA ASP A 338 -11.22 11.86 -13.22
C ASP A 338 -10.69 12.99 -12.33
N ALA A 339 -9.65 13.69 -12.77
CA ALA A 339 -9.01 14.77 -12.02
C ALA A 339 -9.97 15.95 -11.80
N ARG A 340 -10.74 16.34 -12.82
CA ARG A 340 -11.75 17.40 -12.69
C ARG A 340 -12.90 16.99 -11.77
N LEU A 341 -13.34 15.73 -11.81
CA LEU A 341 -14.33 15.23 -10.85
C LEU A 341 -13.81 15.32 -9.41
N GLU A 342 -12.55 14.96 -9.16
CA GLU A 342 -11.95 15.14 -7.82
C GLU A 342 -11.84 16.62 -7.41
N LEU A 343 -11.44 17.52 -8.32
CA LEU A 343 -11.41 18.96 -8.05
C LEU A 343 -12.79 19.51 -7.68
N ILE A 344 -13.84 19.11 -8.39
CA ILE A 344 -15.21 19.53 -8.09
C ILE A 344 -15.62 19.06 -6.69
N ARG A 345 -15.37 17.78 -6.34
CA ARG A 345 -15.66 17.24 -4.99
C ARG A 345 -14.90 17.99 -3.90
N LEU A 346 -13.63 18.33 -4.16
CA LEU A 346 -12.80 19.12 -3.26
C LEU A 346 -13.40 20.50 -3.00
N TYR A 347 -13.69 21.26 -4.06
CA TYR A 347 -14.24 22.61 -3.97
C TYR A 347 -15.61 22.63 -3.29
N LEU A 348 -16.46 21.64 -3.56
CA LEU A 348 -17.73 21.48 -2.86
C LEU A 348 -17.55 21.27 -1.35
N THR A 349 -16.54 20.51 -0.95
CA THR A 349 -16.21 20.28 0.47
C THR A 349 -15.79 21.57 1.16
N GLU A 350 -15.06 22.44 0.45
CA GLU A 350 -14.63 23.76 0.92
C GLU A 350 -15.69 24.85 0.74
N ARG A 351 -16.86 24.51 0.17
CA ARG A 351 -17.94 25.43 -0.20
C ARG A 351 -17.52 26.52 -1.22
N ASP A 352 -16.48 26.25 -2.00
CA ASP A 352 -16.07 27.08 -3.13
C ASP A 352 -16.86 26.70 -4.37
N TYR A 353 -18.14 27.09 -4.38
CA TYR A 353 -19.05 26.74 -5.48
C TYR A 353 -18.67 27.40 -6.80
N ALA A 354 -17.92 28.51 -6.78
CA ALA A 354 -17.48 29.20 -7.99
C ALA A 354 -16.41 28.39 -8.73
N SER A 355 -15.41 27.90 -8.00
CA SER A 355 -14.37 27.02 -8.59
C SER A 355 -14.95 25.67 -9.01
N ALA A 356 -15.86 25.09 -8.22
CA ALA A 356 -16.57 23.87 -8.60
C ALA A 356 -17.37 24.05 -9.90
N TYR A 357 -17.99 25.22 -10.10
CA TYR A 357 -18.74 25.53 -11.31
C TYR A 357 -17.82 25.65 -12.54
N GLU A 358 -16.67 26.30 -12.41
CA GLU A 358 -15.72 26.42 -13.50
C GLU A 358 -15.22 25.04 -13.96
N GLU A 359 -14.86 24.15 -13.03
CA GLU A 359 -14.42 22.80 -13.37
C GLU A 359 -15.52 21.96 -14.03
N LEU A 360 -16.78 22.12 -13.60
CA LEU A 360 -17.94 21.49 -14.25
C LEU A 360 -18.11 21.95 -15.70
N ARG A 361 -17.88 23.24 -15.98
CA ARG A 361 -17.91 23.79 -17.33
C ARG A 361 -16.77 23.25 -18.18
N GLN A 362 -15.56 23.20 -17.65
CA GLN A 362 -14.41 22.61 -18.36
C GLN A 362 -14.67 21.13 -18.71
N LEU A 363 -15.22 20.37 -17.76
CA LEU A 363 -15.58 18.97 -17.97
C LEU A 363 -16.68 18.80 -19.03
N GLN A 364 -17.67 19.71 -19.07
CA GLN A 364 -18.70 19.71 -20.12
C GLN A 364 -18.12 19.95 -21.51
N LEU A 365 -17.13 20.84 -21.65
CA LEU A 365 -16.47 21.14 -22.93
C LEU A 365 -15.65 19.94 -23.44
N PHE A 366 -15.07 19.16 -22.53
CA PHE A 366 -14.25 17.99 -22.86
C PHE A 366 -15.10 16.77 -23.25
N SER A 367 -16.21 16.54 -22.55
CA SER A 367 -17.17 15.48 -22.83
C SER A 367 -17.94 15.78 -24.13
N ARG A 368 -17.37 15.43 -25.29
CA ARG A 368 -18.10 15.46 -26.59
C ARG A 368 -19.27 14.48 -26.68
N GLN A 369 -19.52 13.68 -25.65
CA GLN A 369 -20.75 12.89 -25.59
C GLN A 369 -21.92 13.81 -25.22
N PRO A 370 -23.03 13.80 -25.98
CA PRO A 370 -24.28 14.41 -25.56
C PRO A 370 -24.86 13.53 -24.44
N GLY A 371 -24.32 13.68 -23.25
CA GLY A 371 -24.50 12.69 -22.19
C GLY A 371 -24.50 13.34 -20.82
N PHE A 372 -25.64 13.92 -20.47
CA PHE A 372 -26.15 14.05 -19.11
C PHE A 372 -26.29 12.66 -18.40
N GLN A 373 -25.33 11.74 -18.58
CA GLN A 373 -25.45 10.31 -18.27
C GLN A 373 -24.43 9.83 -17.22
N LEU A 374 -23.41 10.60 -16.89
CA LEU A 374 -22.63 10.34 -15.68
C LEU A 374 -23.47 10.82 -14.49
N ASP A 375 -24.11 9.89 -13.79
CA ASP A 375 -24.91 10.19 -12.58
C ASP A 375 -24.11 11.03 -11.58
N GLU A 376 -22.82 10.73 -11.48
CA GLU A 376 -21.90 11.52 -10.67
C GLU A 376 -21.79 12.98 -11.11
N TYR A 377 -21.59 13.25 -12.41
CA TYR A 377 -21.54 14.61 -12.93
C TYR A 377 -22.82 15.37 -12.60
N ARG A 378 -24.00 14.74 -12.80
CA ARG A 378 -25.29 15.35 -12.49
C ARG A 378 -25.44 15.70 -11.02
N ARG A 379 -25.08 14.78 -10.13
CA ARG A 379 -25.10 15.02 -8.67
C ARG A 379 -24.21 16.19 -8.28
N LEU A 380 -22.99 16.24 -8.83
CA LEU A 380 -22.05 17.33 -8.56
C LEU A 380 -22.57 18.66 -9.13
N ALA A 381 -23.04 18.69 -10.38
CA ALA A 381 -23.62 19.88 -11.01
C ALA A 381 -24.81 20.43 -10.24
N ARG A 382 -25.74 19.55 -9.83
CA ARG A 382 -26.89 19.92 -9.00
C ARG A 382 -26.43 20.54 -7.67
N THR A 383 -25.49 19.88 -6.98
CA THR A 383 -24.98 20.35 -5.68
C THR A 383 -24.31 21.71 -5.80
N THR A 384 -23.47 21.90 -6.82
CA THR A 384 -22.80 23.18 -7.09
C THR A 384 -23.81 24.29 -7.36
N LEU A 385 -24.76 24.08 -8.27
CA LEU A 385 -25.77 25.08 -8.63
C LEU A 385 -26.68 25.43 -7.46
N MET A 386 -27.08 24.44 -6.64
CA MET A 386 -27.82 24.69 -5.40
C MET A 386 -27.01 25.54 -4.42
N GLY A 387 -25.71 25.25 -4.25
CA GLY A 387 -24.81 26.04 -3.41
C GLY A 387 -24.63 27.48 -3.87
N MET A 388 -24.74 27.73 -5.19
CA MET A 388 -24.73 29.08 -5.78
C MET A 388 -26.10 29.79 -5.72
N GLY A 389 -27.16 29.14 -5.21
CA GLY A 389 -28.53 29.68 -5.22
C GLY A 389 -29.24 29.60 -6.58
N ARG A 390 -28.68 28.87 -7.56
CA ARG A 390 -29.24 28.67 -8.91
C ARG A 390 -30.17 27.46 -8.94
N HIS A 391 -31.21 27.47 -8.12
CA HIS A 391 -32.09 26.31 -7.91
C HIS A 391 -32.82 25.85 -9.19
N ALA A 392 -33.25 26.78 -10.04
CA ALA A 392 -33.91 26.46 -11.31
C ALA A 392 -32.97 25.71 -12.28
N ASP A 393 -31.69 26.08 -12.31
CA ASP A 393 -30.70 25.41 -13.15
C ASP A 393 -30.28 24.07 -12.55
N ALA A 394 -30.19 23.99 -11.22
CA ALA A 394 -29.85 22.75 -10.51
C ALA A 394 -30.89 21.64 -10.77
N ASP A 395 -32.15 22.03 -10.88
CA ASP A 395 -33.28 21.15 -11.16
C ASP A 395 -33.17 20.45 -12.53
N CYS A 396 -32.41 21.01 -13.48
CA CYS A 396 -32.12 20.37 -14.76
C CYS A 396 -31.24 19.12 -14.64
N PHE A 397 -30.56 18.96 -13.50
CA PHE A 397 -29.68 17.82 -13.23
C PHE A 397 -30.30 16.80 -12.25
N ALA A 398 -31.57 16.98 -11.84
CA ALA A 398 -32.32 16.01 -11.04
C ALA A 398 -32.46 14.65 -11.74
N GLU A 399 -32.54 13.53 -11.00
CA GLU A 399 -32.74 12.21 -11.61
C GLU A 399 -34.07 12.16 -12.38
N MET A 400 -34.12 11.42 -13.50
CA MET A 400 -35.35 11.35 -14.29
C MET A 400 -36.49 10.61 -13.57
N SER A 401 -36.15 9.75 -12.61
CA SER A 401 -37.08 9.11 -11.65
C SER A 401 -37.85 10.12 -10.80
N ASP A 402 -37.29 11.32 -10.57
CA ASP A 402 -37.93 12.40 -9.81
C ASP A 402 -38.89 13.25 -10.66
N LEU A 403 -38.99 13.00 -11.98
CA LEU A 403 -39.76 13.84 -12.90
C LEU A 403 -41.09 13.17 -13.26
N SER A 404 -42.18 13.73 -12.75
CA SER A 404 -43.55 13.25 -13.01
C SER A 404 -44.09 13.62 -14.41
N TYR A 405 -43.43 14.51 -15.16
CA TYR A 405 -43.99 15.12 -16.39
C TYR A 405 -42.96 15.39 -17.51
N GLY A 406 -42.00 14.49 -17.74
CA GLY A 406 -41.06 14.59 -18.87
C GLY A 406 -40.00 15.70 -18.74
N PRO A 407 -39.21 15.97 -19.80
CA PRO A 407 -38.12 16.95 -19.77
C PRO A 407 -38.65 18.39 -19.59
N ARG A 408 -37.97 19.18 -18.76
CA ARG A 408 -38.38 20.54 -18.41
C ARG A 408 -37.99 21.53 -19.54
N PRO A 409 -38.90 22.40 -20.05
CA PRO A 409 -38.61 23.28 -21.18
C PRO A 409 -37.43 24.25 -20.99
N HIS A 410 -37.15 24.69 -19.74
CA HIS A 410 -36.02 25.57 -19.44
C HIS A 410 -34.66 24.84 -19.47
N CYS A 411 -34.65 23.50 -19.49
CA CYS A 411 -33.45 22.69 -19.49
C CYS A 411 -33.00 22.30 -20.90
N GLU A 412 -33.83 22.52 -21.93
CA GLU A 412 -33.58 22.05 -23.31
C GLU A 412 -32.34 22.71 -23.96
N ASN A 413 -31.86 23.84 -23.42
CA ASN A 413 -30.69 24.56 -23.93
C ASN A 413 -29.66 24.92 -22.86
N LEU A 414 -29.73 24.32 -21.66
CA LEU A 414 -28.82 24.68 -20.57
C LEU A 414 -27.41 24.15 -20.85
N GLN A 415 -26.46 25.08 -20.97
CA GLN A 415 -25.01 24.83 -20.95
C GLN A 415 -24.42 25.55 -19.73
N LEU A 416 -23.52 24.89 -18.99
CA LEU A 416 -22.82 25.51 -17.85
C LEU A 416 -21.75 26.51 -18.34
#